data_AF-A0A4U9VZY1-F1
#
_entry.id   AF-A0A4U9VZY1-F1
#
_cell.length_a   1.000
_cell.length_b   1.000
_cell.length_c   1.000
_cell.angle_alpha   90.00
_cell.angle_beta   90.00
_cell.angle_gamma   90.00
#
_symmetry.space_group_name_H-M   'P 1'
#
loop_
_entity.id
_entity.type
_entity.pdbx_description
1 polymer ?
#
loop_
_entity_poly.entity_id
_entity_poly.type
_entity_poly.pdbx_seq_one_letter_code
_entity_poly.pdbx_strand_id
1 'polypeptide(L)'
;MWDATFFCGSCAILRRTALDEIGGIAVETVTEDAHTSLRLHRLGHTSAYIRIPQAAGLATESLSAHIGQRIRWARGMVQIFRLDNPLLGKGLKFAQRLCYANAMLHFLSGIPRLIFLTAPLAFLLMHAYIIFAPALAIALYVLPHMIHASLTNSRIQGKYRHSFWSEIYETVLAWYIARPTTVALFNPHKGKFNVTAKGGLVTQEHVDWVITRPYLLLVILNLAGLGFGVWRFFYGPADEMMTVVISLIWVIYNMTILGGAVAVAVEAKQVRQSHRVEIAMPAAVARADGHLFPCTLRDYSDGGVGIEMRVPDQLQEHDQIALLLKRGQQEFSFPCVVTRSHGRSVGVRLVKLSTRQHIDFIQCTFARADTWALWQDGFPEDRPVDSLRDVLMLGFHGYRRMADYAPPTMRKILVGLTSLATWILSFIPHGVGRGRAPTAPETVA
;
A
#
# COMPACT_ATOMS: atom_id res chain seq x y z
N MET A 1 -21.24 4.34 20.07
CA MET A 1 -20.54 3.56 19.03
C MET A 1 -21.58 3.08 18.02
N TRP A 2 -21.28 3.05 16.72
CA TRP A 2 -22.29 2.83 15.65
C TRP A 2 -22.65 1.35 15.39
N ASP A 3 -22.05 0.41 16.12
CA ASP A 3 -22.39 -1.03 16.10
C ASP A 3 -22.33 -1.65 14.68
N ALA A 4 -21.27 -1.30 13.94
CA ALA A 4 -21.12 -1.63 12.51
C ALA A 4 -19.71 -2.14 12.15
N THR A 5 -18.97 -2.67 13.13
CA THR A 5 -17.69 -3.34 12.87
C THR A 5 -17.98 -4.69 12.21
N PHE A 6 -17.36 -4.96 11.07
CA PHE A 6 -17.57 -6.21 10.34
C PHE A 6 -16.33 -7.12 10.39
N PHE A 7 -16.56 -8.41 10.22
CA PHE A 7 -15.57 -9.45 10.04
C PHE A 7 -14.82 -9.24 8.71
N CYS A 8 -13.48 -9.24 8.79
CA CYS A 8 -12.56 -9.00 7.67
C CYS A 8 -11.78 -10.27 7.27
N GLY A 9 -12.42 -11.44 7.34
CA GLY A 9 -11.90 -12.71 6.84
C GLY A 9 -10.94 -13.44 7.78
N SER A 10 -10.24 -12.72 8.65
CA SER A 10 -9.38 -13.29 9.70
C SER A 10 -9.39 -12.42 10.97
N CYS A 11 -8.72 -12.89 12.02
CA CYS A 11 -8.54 -12.18 13.28
C CYS A 11 -9.85 -11.75 13.95
N ALA A 12 -10.87 -12.60 13.88
CA ALA A 12 -12.18 -12.36 14.49
C ALA A 12 -12.66 -13.58 15.27
N ILE A 13 -13.47 -13.33 16.30
CA ILE A 13 -14.17 -14.36 17.07
C ILE A 13 -15.66 -14.18 16.83
N LEU A 14 -16.31 -15.22 16.33
CA LEU A 14 -17.74 -15.23 16.05
C LEU A 14 -18.44 -16.18 17.01
N ARG A 15 -19.60 -15.76 17.53
CA ARG A 15 -20.45 -16.62 18.36
C ARG A 15 -21.06 -17.70 17.48
N ARG A 16 -20.80 -18.97 17.81
CA ARG A 16 -21.27 -20.11 17.02
C ARG A 16 -22.80 -20.12 16.83
N THR A 17 -23.56 -19.92 17.91
CA THR A 17 -25.03 -19.92 17.86
C THR A 17 -25.58 -18.83 16.92
N ALA A 18 -24.97 -17.64 16.92
CA ALA A 18 -25.36 -16.55 16.03
C ALA A 18 -25.05 -16.86 14.55
N LEU A 19 -23.97 -17.60 14.28
CA LEU A 19 -23.68 -18.09 12.93
C LEU A 19 -24.70 -19.14 12.48
N ASP A 20 -25.08 -20.07 13.35
CA ASP A 20 -26.06 -21.10 13.01
C ASP A 20 -27.44 -20.47 12.69
N GLU A 21 -27.81 -19.38 13.38
CA GLU A 21 -29.05 -18.61 13.10
C GLU A 21 -29.12 -18.00 11.69
N ILE A 22 -27.97 -17.62 11.10
CA ILE A 22 -27.91 -17.07 9.74
C ILE A 22 -27.61 -18.13 8.66
N GLY A 23 -27.58 -19.42 9.04
CA GLY A 23 -27.26 -20.53 8.14
C GLY A 23 -25.77 -20.70 7.87
N GLY A 24 -24.89 -20.18 8.74
CA GLY A 24 -23.44 -20.26 8.63
C GLY A 24 -22.81 -19.07 7.89
N ILE A 25 -21.64 -19.31 7.28
CA ILE A 25 -20.91 -18.29 6.52
C ILE A 25 -21.63 -18.01 5.19
N ALA A 26 -21.79 -16.74 4.84
CA ALA A 26 -22.45 -16.30 3.61
C ALA A 26 -21.57 -16.54 2.38
N VAL A 27 -21.90 -17.53 1.54
CA VAL A 27 -21.07 -17.95 0.38
C VAL A 27 -21.53 -17.36 -0.95
N GLU A 28 -22.54 -16.50 -0.96
CA GLU A 28 -23.14 -15.94 -2.17
C GLU A 28 -22.27 -14.89 -2.86
N THR A 29 -21.32 -14.30 -2.12
CA THR A 29 -20.39 -13.28 -2.63
C THR A 29 -18.95 -13.69 -2.37
N VAL A 30 -18.00 -13.10 -3.11
CA VAL A 30 -16.57 -13.38 -2.95
C VAL A 30 -15.94 -12.74 -1.69
N THR A 31 -16.74 -12.00 -0.92
CA THR A 31 -16.39 -11.37 0.35
C THR A 31 -17.37 -11.91 1.40
N GLU A 32 -17.23 -13.21 1.67
CA GLU A 32 -18.08 -13.98 2.57
C GLU A 32 -18.09 -13.39 3.98
N ASP A 33 -16.97 -12.79 4.36
CA ASP A 33 -16.69 -12.21 5.66
C ASP A 33 -17.59 -11.00 5.98
N ALA A 34 -17.56 -9.99 5.11
CA ALA A 34 -18.38 -8.80 5.22
C ALA A 34 -19.86 -9.13 5.03
N HIS A 35 -20.19 -10.09 4.14
CA HIS A 35 -21.57 -10.51 3.93
C HIS A 35 -22.15 -11.22 5.15
N THR A 36 -21.38 -12.10 5.79
CA THR A 36 -21.74 -12.75 7.05
C THR A 36 -22.06 -11.71 8.14
N SER A 37 -21.22 -10.68 8.25
CA SER A 37 -21.43 -9.59 9.23
C SER A 37 -22.71 -8.80 8.98
N LEU A 38 -23.02 -8.55 7.71
CA LEU A 38 -24.25 -7.86 7.32
C LEU A 38 -25.49 -8.67 7.75
N ARG A 39 -25.48 -9.99 7.56
CA ARG A 39 -26.56 -10.89 7.99
C ARG A 39 -26.72 -10.91 9.51
N LEU A 40 -25.62 -11.02 10.24
CA LEU A 40 -25.63 -10.99 11.72
C LEU A 40 -26.24 -9.68 12.24
N HIS A 41 -25.77 -8.53 11.74
CA HIS A 41 -26.29 -7.23 12.17
C HIS A 41 -27.76 -7.03 11.82
N ARG A 42 -28.25 -7.65 10.73
CA ARG A 42 -29.68 -7.62 10.36
C ARG A 42 -30.58 -8.40 11.32
N LEU A 43 -30.05 -9.45 11.95
CA LEU A 43 -30.74 -10.17 13.03
C LEU A 43 -30.58 -9.49 14.39
N GLY A 44 -29.93 -8.32 14.46
CA GLY A 44 -29.77 -7.55 15.69
C GLY A 44 -28.57 -7.95 16.55
N HIS A 45 -27.70 -8.84 16.07
CA HIS A 45 -26.43 -9.12 16.74
C HIS A 45 -25.52 -7.89 16.74
N THR A 46 -24.70 -7.76 17.77
CA THR A 46 -23.79 -6.63 17.97
C THR A 46 -22.35 -7.01 17.67
N SER A 47 -21.53 -6.00 17.35
CA SER A 47 -20.10 -6.18 17.07
C SER A 47 -19.23 -5.20 17.86
N ALA A 48 -17.98 -5.61 18.11
CA ALA A 48 -16.97 -4.78 18.75
C ALA A 48 -15.62 -4.95 18.05
N TYR A 49 -14.87 -3.85 18.00
CA TYR A 49 -13.49 -3.83 17.50
C TYR A 49 -12.53 -3.50 18.62
N ILE A 50 -11.50 -4.33 18.79
CA ILE A 50 -10.39 -4.07 19.71
C ILE A 50 -9.16 -3.73 18.87
N ARG A 51 -8.66 -2.50 19.01
CA ARG A 51 -7.48 -2.01 18.27
C ARG A 51 -6.18 -2.47 18.94
N ILE A 52 -6.02 -3.77 19.16
CA ILE A 52 -4.77 -4.35 19.67
C ILE A 52 -4.28 -5.35 18.61
N PRO A 53 -3.08 -5.18 18.03
CA PRO A 53 -2.51 -6.15 17.12
C PRO A 53 -2.29 -7.50 17.84
N GLN A 54 -3.07 -8.51 17.47
CA GLN A 54 -2.97 -9.88 18.00
C GLN A 54 -2.44 -10.89 16.98
N ALA A 55 -2.25 -10.45 15.74
CA ALA A 55 -1.76 -11.28 14.65
C ALA A 55 -0.93 -10.43 13.68
N ALA A 56 0.05 -11.07 13.06
CA ALA A 56 0.86 -10.50 12.00
C ALA A 56 0.62 -11.28 10.71
N GLY A 57 0.17 -10.59 9.67
CA GLY A 57 -0.05 -11.16 8.34
C GLY A 57 1.04 -10.72 7.37
N LEU A 58 1.21 -11.50 6.29
CA LEU A 58 2.05 -11.09 5.16
C LEU A 58 1.24 -10.23 4.20
N ALA A 59 1.81 -9.12 3.76
CA ALA A 59 1.28 -8.35 2.65
C ALA A 59 1.64 -9.05 1.32
N THR A 60 0.95 -8.66 0.24
CA THR A 60 1.27 -9.11 -1.12
C THR A 60 2.65 -8.61 -1.54
N GLU A 61 3.49 -9.51 -2.06
CA GLU A 61 4.89 -9.21 -2.41
C GLU A 61 5.05 -8.53 -3.78
N SER A 62 4.09 -8.73 -4.68
CA SER A 62 4.06 -8.12 -6.02
C SER A 62 2.87 -7.18 -6.19
N LEU A 63 3.00 -6.21 -7.09
CA LEU A 63 1.91 -5.30 -7.45
C LEU A 63 0.75 -6.08 -8.10
N SER A 64 1.08 -7.09 -8.91
CA SER A 64 0.09 -7.98 -9.54
C SER A 64 -0.78 -8.72 -8.53
N ALA A 65 -0.18 -9.28 -7.48
CA ALA A 65 -0.90 -9.94 -6.41
C ALA A 65 -1.74 -8.92 -5.61
N HIS A 66 -1.21 -7.73 -5.36
CA HIS A 66 -1.94 -6.66 -4.67
C HIS A 66 -3.21 -6.25 -5.42
N ILE A 67 -3.07 -5.95 -6.71
CA ILE A 67 -4.19 -5.58 -7.58
C ILE A 67 -5.21 -6.73 -7.66
N GLY A 68 -4.74 -7.97 -7.83
CA GLY A 68 -5.60 -9.16 -7.85
C GLY A 68 -6.45 -9.30 -6.58
N GLN A 69 -5.85 -9.08 -5.40
CA GLN A 69 -6.57 -9.10 -4.13
C GLN A 69 -7.61 -7.97 -4.04
N ARG A 70 -7.23 -6.75 -4.41
CA ARG A 70 -8.12 -5.57 -4.35
C ARG A 70 -9.30 -5.66 -5.31
N ILE A 71 -9.10 -6.23 -6.51
CA ILE A 71 -10.20 -6.52 -7.45
C ILE A 71 -11.26 -7.42 -6.80
N ARG A 72 -10.84 -8.45 -6.04
CA ARG A 72 -11.78 -9.36 -5.37
C ARG A 72 -12.60 -8.64 -4.31
N TRP A 73 -11.94 -7.87 -3.45
CA TRP A 73 -12.60 -7.09 -2.41
C TRP A 73 -13.58 -6.09 -3.02
N ALA A 74 -13.16 -5.38 -4.05
CA ALA A 74 -14.00 -4.41 -4.74
C ALA A 74 -15.23 -5.04 -5.37
N ARG A 75 -15.05 -6.16 -6.08
CA ARG A 75 -16.15 -6.90 -6.68
C ARG A 75 -17.12 -7.41 -5.62
N GLY A 76 -16.63 -8.06 -4.57
CA GLY A 76 -17.47 -8.66 -3.53
C GLY A 76 -18.30 -7.62 -2.77
N MET A 77 -17.68 -6.51 -2.38
CA MET A 77 -18.39 -5.43 -1.68
C MET A 77 -19.50 -4.80 -2.54
N VAL A 78 -19.28 -4.64 -3.84
CA VAL A 78 -20.32 -4.16 -4.77
C VAL A 78 -21.39 -5.23 -5.03
N GLN A 79 -21.02 -6.52 -5.07
CA GLN A 79 -22.00 -7.61 -5.13
C GLN A 79 -22.92 -7.58 -3.91
N ILE A 80 -22.40 -7.43 -2.69
CA ILE A 80 -23.21 -7.30 -1.47
C ILE A 80 -24.12 -6.08 -1.57
N PHE A 81 -23.58 -4.93 -2.00
CA PHE A 81 -24.37 -3.70 -2.18
C PHE A 81 -25.53 -3.89 -3.15
N ARG A 82 -25.34 -4.67 -4.22
CA ARG A 82 -26.39 -4.93 -5.21
C ARG A 82 -27.39 -6.00 -4.79
N LEU A 83 -26.91 -7.12 -4.24
CA LEU A 83 -27.71 -8.29 -3.92
C LEU A 83 -28.47 -8.11 -2.61
N ASP A 84 -27.80 -7.61 -1.58
CA ASP A 84 -28.35 -7.52 -0.23
C ASP A 84 -28.75 -6.08 0.12
N ASN A 85 -28.04 -5.08 -0.42
CA ASN A 85 -28.30 -3.64 -0.27
C ASN A 85 -28.45 -3.15 1.18
N PRO A 86 -27.39 -2.56 1.78
CA PRO A 86 -27.45 -2.07 3.15
C PRO A 86 -28.38 -0.87 3.34
N LEU A 87 -28.71 -0.11 2.30
CA LEU A 87 -29.54 1.09 2.40
C LEU A 87 -31.03 0.79 2.49
N LEU A 88 -31.51 -0.20 1.71
CA LEU A 88 -32.94 -0.51 1.59
C LEU A 88 -33.35 -1.81 2.30
N GLY A 89 -32.40 -2.69 2.62
CA GLY A 89 -32.69 -3.96 3.32
C GLY A 89 -33.25 -3.75 4.73
N LYS A 90 -34.07 -4.68 5.22
CA LYS A 90 -34.62 -4.64 6.60
C LYS A 90 -33.56 -5.06 7.63
N GLY A 91 -33.79 -4.74 8.91
CA GLY A 91 -32.97 -5.24 10.04
C GLY A 91 -31.78 -4.39 10.45
N LEU A 92 -31.43 -3.32 9.72
CA LEU A 92 -30.32 -2.42 10.10
C LEU A 92 -30.80 -1.07 10.67
N LYS A 93 -30.10 -0.60 11.71
CA LYS A 93 -30.19 0.77 12.24
C LYS A 93 -29.63 1.77 11.23
N PHE A 94 -30.13 3.01 11.22
CA PHE A 94 -29.70 4.04 10.27
C PHE A 94 -28.17 4.21 10.20
N ALA A 95 -27.49 4.27 11.35
CA ALA A 95 -26.04 4.38 11.39
C ALA A 95 -25.31 3.18 10.75
N GLN A 96 -25.78 1.95 11.00
CA GLN A 96 -25.22 0.75 10.37
C GLN A 96 -25.37 0.80 8.84
N ARG A 97 -26.52 1.30 8.35
CA ARG A 97 -26.75 1.50 6.91
C ARG A 97 -25.69 2.42 6.31
N LEU A 98 -25.42 3.55 6.95
CA LEU A 98 -24.40 4.51 6.49
C LEU A 98 -22.99 3.91 6.54
N CYS A 99 -22.63 3.19 7.61
CA CYS A 99 -21.31 2.56 7.72
C CYS A 99 -21.07 1.51 6.62
N TYR A 100 -22.03 0.60 6.41
CA TYR A 100 -21.93 -0.41 5.34
C TYR A 100 -21.97 0.22 3.95
N ALA A 101 -22.85 1.20 3.72
CA ALA A 101 -22.92 1.90 2.44
C ALA A 101 -21.61 2.63 2.13
N ASN A 102 -21.03 3.35 3.10
CA ASN A 102 -19.73 4.00 2.94
C ASN A 102 -18.62 2.99 2.59
N ALA A 103 -18.55 1.86 3.31
CA ALA A 103 -17.56 0.82 3.05
C ALA A 103 -17.69 0.20 1.65
N MET A 104 -18.92 -0.03 1.18
CA MET A 104 -19.18 -0.64 -0.13
C MET A 104 -19.02 0.35 -1.28
N LEU A 105 -19.57 1.56 -1.16
CA LEU A 105 -19.51 2.60 -2.19
C LEU A 105 -18.08 3.08 -2.44
N HIS A 106 -17.20 3.00 -1.43
CA HIS A 106 -15.77 3.31 -1.61
C HIS A 106 -15.14 2.55 -2.78
N PHE A 107 -15.56 1.30 -3.04
CA PHE A 107 -15.03 0.51 -4.15
C PHE A 107 -15.52 0.94 -5.54
N LEU A 108 -16.52 1.83 -5.62
CA LEU A 108 -16.94 2.45 -6.88
C LEU A 108 -16.07 3.67 -7.26
N SER A 109 -15.08 4.04 -6.44
CA SER A 109 -14.16 5.16 -6.69
C SER A 109 -13.31 5.04 -7.96
N GLY A 110 -13.19 3.83 -8.54
CA GLY A 110 -12.41 3.62 -9.75
C GLY A 110 -12.88 4.45 -10.95
N ILE A 111 -14.19 4.53 -11.21
CA ILE A 111 -14.72 5.34 -12.31
C ILE A 111 -14.50 6.85 -12.06
N PRO A 112 -14.91 7.43 -10.91
CA PRO A 112 -14.63 8.84 -10.60
C PRO A 112 -13.16 9.21 -10.74
N ARG A 113 -12.24 8.33 -10.28
CA ARG A 113 -10.80 8.58 -10.39
C ARG A 113 -10.34 8.65 -11.84
N LEU A 114 -10.82 7.75 -12.72
CA LEU A 114 -10.53 7.82 -14.16
C LEU A 114 -11.10 9.09 -14.79
N ILE A 115 -12.32 9.49 -14.41
CA ILE A 115 -12.94 10.73 -14.89
C ILE A 115 -12.08 11.93 -14.51
N PHE A 116 -11.62 12.05 -13.26
CA PHE A 116 -10.75 13.16 -12.83
C PHE A 116 -9.40 13.19 -13.56
N LEU A 117 -8.83 12.02 -13.87
CA LEU A 117 -7.59 11.91 -14.64
C LEU A 117 -7.74 12.33 -16.11
N THR A 118 -8.96 12.34 -16.65
CA THR A 118 -9.25 12.68 -18.05
C THR A 118 -10.08 13.95 -18.24
N ALA A 119 -10.71 14.49 -17.20
CA ALA A 119 -11.63 15.62 -17.30
C ALA A 119 -11.00 16.87 -17.94
N PRO A 120 -9.77 17.30 -17.58
CA PRO A 120 -9.15 18.44 -18.24
C PRO A 120 -8.92 18.21 -19.75
N LEU A 121 -8.78 16.95 -20.17
CA LEU A 121 -8.46 16.56 -21.55
C LEU A 121 -9.68 16.73 -22.47
N ALA A 122 -10.90 16.67 -21.95
CA ALA A 122 -12.10 16.95 -22.73
C ALA A 122 -12.09 18.39 -23.25
N PHE A 123 -11.76 19.36 -22.39
CA PHE A 123 -11.63 20.76 -22.80
C PHE A 123 -10.40 20.96 -23.70
N LEU A 124 -9.25 20.44 -23.29
CA LEU A 124 -7.99 20.68 -24.01
C LEU A 124 -8.01 20.03 -25.40
N LEU A 125 -8.32 18.75 -25.52
CA LEU A 125 -8.22 18.00 -26.78
C LEU A 125 -9.48 18.10 -27.64
N MET A 126 -10.66 18.13 -27.03
CA MET A 126 -11.93 18.05 -27.77
C MET A 126 -12.71 19.36 -27.78
N HIS A 127 -12.19 20.43 -27.14
CA HIS A 127 -12.91 21.69 -26.97
C HIS A 127 -14.28 21.51 -26.28
N ALA A 128 -14.42 20.48 -25.43
CA ALA A 128 -15.65 20.18 -24.73
C ALA A 128 -15.67 20.81 -23.33
N TYR A 129 -16.59 21.76 -23.11
CA TYR A 129 -16.78 22.39 -21.81
C TYR A 129 -17.55 21.45 -20.87
N ILE A 130 -16.88 21.02 -19.79
CA ILE A 130 -17.51 20.24 -18.72
C ILE A 130 -18.20 21.18 -17.72
N ILE A 131 -17.61 22.35 -17.45
CA ILE A 131 -18.09 23.31 -16.46
C ILE A 131 -18.28 24.67 -17.14
N PHE A 132 -19.52 25.17 -17.11
CA PHE A 132 -19.89 26.48 -17.64
C PHE A 132 -19.81 27.53 -16.54
N ALA A 133 -18.58 27.92 -16.16
CA ALA A 133 -18.34 28.97 -15.18
C ALA A 133 -17.02 29.71 -15.46
N PRO A 134 -16.90 31.00 -15.08
CA PRO A 134 -15.63 31.71 -15.16
C PRO A 134 -14.54 31.01 -14.36
N ALA A 135 -13.35 30.88 -14.94
CA ALA A 135 -12.18 30.27 -14.32
C ALA A 135 -11.89 30.79 -12.90
N LEU A 136 -11.99 32.11 -12.70
CA LEU A 136 -11.79 32.74 -11.40
C LEU A 136 -12.83 32.31 -10.36
N ALA A 137 -14.10 32.18 -10.76
CA ALA A 137 -15.15 31.70 -9.87
C ALA A 137 -14.86 30.25 -9.44
N ILE A 138 -14.48 29.38 -10.38
CA ILE A 138 -14.10 27.99 -10.08
C ILE A 138 -12.96 27.97 -9.05
N ALA A 139 -11.90 28.75 -9.26
CA ALA A 139 -10.78 28.81 -8.32
C ALA A 139 -11.19 29.29 -6.92
N LEU A 140 -12.06 30.31 -6.83
CA LEU A 140 -12.53 30.86 -5.56
C LEU A 140 -13.38 29.88 -4.74
N TYR A 141 -14.12 28.96 -5.38
CA TYR A 141 -14.89 27.94 -4.64
C TYR A 141 -14.07 26.66 -4.40
N VAL A 142 -13.29 26.22 -5.39
CA VAL A 142 -12.58 24.94 -5.33
C VAL A 142 -11.39 24.98 -4.40
N LEU A 143 -10.57 26.05 -4.42
CA LEU A 143 -9.36 26.11 -3.60
C LEU A 143 -9.64 26.09 -2.09
N PRO A 144 -10.54 26.94 -1.54
CA PRO A 144 -10.87 26.87 -0.12
C PRO A 144 -11.47 25.53 0.28
N HIS A 145 -12.31 24.94 -0.59
CA HIS A 145 -12.87 23.61 -0.35
C HIS A 145 -11.80 22.52 -0.28
N MET A 146 -10.87 22.48 -1.23
CA MET A 146 -9.76 21.52 -1.25
C MET A 146 -8.85 21.66 -0.04
N ILE A 147 -8.52 22.90 0.34
CA ILE A 147 -7.72 23.20 1.53
C ILE A 147 -8.44 22.68 2.77
N HIS A 148 -9.71 23.05 2.97
CA HIS A 148 -10.50 22.61 4.11
C HIS A 148 -10.64 21.07 4.17
N ALA A 149 -10.90 20.42 3.05
CA ALA A 149 -11.01 18.96 2.96
C ALA A 149 -9.69 18.26 3.29
N SER A 150 -8.57 18.78 2.79
CA SER A 150 -7.22 18.25 3.06
C SER A 150 -6.84 18.40 4.54
N LEU A 151 -7.05 19.58 5.13
CA LEU A 151 -6.81 19.85 6.56
C LEU A 151 -7.67 18.95 7.46
N THR A 152 -8.95 18.78 7.11
CA THR A 152 -9.87 17.91 7.86
C THR A 152 -9.40 16.45 7.81
N ASN A 153 -9.01 15.96 6.63
CA ASN A 153 -8.47 14.60 6.49
C ASN A 153 -7.17 14.42 7.27
N SER A 154 -6.24 15.37 7.19
CA SER A 154 -4.98 15.31 7.95
C SER A 154 -5.23 15.31 9.46
N ARG A 155 -6.18 16.12 9.95
CA ARG A 155 -6.54 16.14 11.38
C ARG A 155 -7.18 14.84 11.88
N ILE A 156 -8.03 14.22 11.07
CA ILE A 156 -8.76 13.01 11.48
C ILE A 156 -7.91 11.75 11.27
N GLN A 157 -7.15 11.68 10.18
CA GLN A 157 -6.46 10.47 9.71
C GLN A 157 -4.94 10.58 9.69
N GLY A 158 -4.34 11.73 10.01
CA GLY A 158 -2.92 11.99 9.84
C GLY A 158 -1.97 11.09 10.63
N LYS A 159 -2.46 10.37 11.64
CA LYS A 159 -1.70 9.32 12.35
C LYS A 159 -1.55 8.02 11.56
N TYR A 160 -2.42 7.79 10.57
CA TYR A 160 -2.53 6.52 9.84
C TYR A 160 -2.38 6.68 8.33
N ARG A 161 -2.61 7.89 7.79
CA ARG A 161 -2.60 8.15 6.35
C ARG A 161 -2.03 9.52 6.06
N HIS A 162 -0.91 9.54 5.33
CA HIS A 162 -0.30 10.77 4.85
C HIS A 162 -1.14 11.42 3.76
N SER A 163 -1.13 12.75 3.73
CA SER A 163 -1.86 13.54 2.73
C SER A 163 -1.40 13.20 1.30
N PHE A 164 -2.32 13.26 0.33
CA PHE A 164 -2.11 12.99 -1.12
C PHE A 164 -1.70 11.55 -1.52
N TRP A 165 -1.08 10.77 -0.64
CA TRP A 165 -0.76 9.35 -0.91
C TRP A 165 -1.99 8.53 -1.31
N SER A 166 -3.14 8.85 -0.70
CA SER A 166 -4.44 8.29 -1.04
C SER A 166 -4.73 8.25 -2.53
N GLU A 167 -4.33 9.31 -3.22
CA GLU A 167 -4.63 9.50 -4.63
C GLU A 167 -3.78 8.62 -5.52
N ILE A 168 -2.53 8.36 -5.14
CA ILE A 168 -1.67 7.39 -5.80
C ILE A 168 -2.25 5.99 -5.64
N TYR A 169 -2.59 5.58 -4.40
CA TYR A 169 -3.19 4.27 -4.13
C TYR A 169 -4.47 4.05 -4.95
N GLU A 170 -5.35 5.04 -4.99
CA GLU A 170 -6.58 4.96 -5.77
C GLU A 170 -6.32 4.95 -7.28
N THR A 171 -5.34 5.72 -7.76
CA THR A 171 -4.97 5.78 -9.18
C THR A 171 -4.41 4.45 -9.69
N VAL A 172 -3.55 3.80 -8.89
CA VAL A 172 -3.04 2.45 -9.19
C VAL A 172 -4.21 1.46 -9.31
N LEU A 173 -5.20 1.53 -8.43
CA LEU A 173 -6.31 0.57 -8.46
C LEU A 173 -7.41 0.92 -9.47
N ALA A 174 -7.58 2.20 -9.82
CA ALA A 174 -8.76 2.73 -10.50
C ALA A 174 -9.12 1.99 -11.78
N TRP A 175 -8.15 1.83 -12.69
CA TRP A 175 -8.35 1.14 -13.97
C TRP A 175 -8.79 -0.32 -13.77
N TYR A 176 -8.16 -1.00 -12.81
CA TYR A 176 -8.35 -2.42 -12.56
C TYR A 176 -9.66 -2.75 -11.86
N ILE A 177 -10.13 -1.89 -10.97
CA ILE A 177 -11.38 -2.10 -10.24
C ILE A 177 -12.60 -1.59 -11.00
N ALA A 178 -12.46 -0.56 -11.85
CA ALA A 178 -13.59 0.10 -12.53
C ALA A 178 -14.50 -0.87 -13.29
N ARG A 179 -13.93 -1.75 -14.14
CA ARG A 179 -14.72 -2.72 -14.89
C ARG A 179 -15.36 -3.79 -14.00
N PRO A 180 -14.61 -4.51 -13.13
CA PRO A 180 -15.19 -5.51 -12.23
C PRO A 180 -16.32 -4.97 -11.34
N THR A 181 -16.17 -3.77 -10.79
CA THR A 181 -17.19 -3.18 -9.91
C THR A 181 -18.42 -2.74 -10.69
N THR A 182 -18.24 -2.16 -11.88
CA THR A 182 -19.37 -1.82 -12.77
C THR A 182 -20.14 -3.07 -13.18
N VAL A 183 -19.45 -4.14 -13.57
CA VAL A 183 -20.09 -5.41 -13.92
C VAL A 183 -20.83 -5.98 -12.71
N ALA A 184 -20.24 -5.96 -11.52
CA ALA A 184 -20.89 -6.43 -10.29
C ALA A 184 -22.15 -5.62 -9.95
N LEU A 185 -22.14 -4.31 -10.21
CA LEU A 185 -23.27 -3.43 -9.94
C LEU A 185 -24.49 -3.74 -10.82
N PHE A 186 -24.27 -4.03 -12.12
CA PHE A 186 -25.36 -4.30 -13.07
C PHE A 186 -25.68 -5.79 -13.24
N ASN A 187 -24.68 -6.67 -13.11
CA ASN A 187 -24.82 -8.11 -13.25
C ASN A 187 -23.92 -8.86 -12.24
N PRO A 188 -24.36 -8.98 -10.97
CA PRO A 188 -23.54 -9.49 -9.88
C PRO A 188 -23.10 -10.95 -10.06
N HIS A 189 -23.84 -11.76 -10.82
CA HIS A 189 -23.51 -13.17 -11.06
C HIS A 189 -22.49 -13.38 -12.19
N LYS A 190 -22.19 -12.34 -13.00
CA LYS A 190 -21.23 -12.46 -14.11
C LYS A 190 -19.78 -12.32 -13.65
N GLY A 191 -18.92 -13.20 -14.16
CA GLY A 191 -17.47 -13.18 -14.02
C GLY A 191 -16.92 -14.41 -13.29
N LYS A 192 -15.88 -15.04 -13.83
CA LYS A 192 -15.19 -16.18 -13.20
C LYS A 192 -14.08 -15.71 -12.25
N PHE A 193 -13.82 -16.50 -11.22
CA PHE A 193 -12.73 -16.32 -10.29
C PHE A 193 -11.53 -17.15 -10.76
N ASN A 194 -10.37 -16.52 -10.92
CA ASN A 194 -9.11 -17.24 -11.03
C ASN A 194 -8.35 -17.02 -9.71
N VAL A 195 -7.93 -18.12 -9.09
CA VAL A 195 -7.15 -18.08 -7.84
C VAL A 195 -5.86 -17.32 -8.13
N THR A 196 -5.59 -16.29 -7.33
CA THR A 196 -4.37 -15.50 -7.43
C THR A 196 -3.17 -16.40 -7.12
N ALA A 197 -2.13 -16.39 -7.95
CA ALA A 197 -0.91 -17.14 -7.66
C ALA A 197 -0.31 -16.66 -6.32
N LYS A 198 0.00 -17.59 -5.42
CA LYS A 198 0.64 -17.29 -4.14
C LYS A 198 2.15 -17.17 -4.35
N GLY A 199 2.62 -15.94 -4.55
CA GLY A 199 4.03 -15.56 -4.43
C GLY A 199 4.98 -16.09 -5.50
N GLY A 200 6.17 -15.48 -5.54
CA GLY A 200 7.28 -15.80 -6.41
C GLY A 200 8.47 -14.88 -6.12
N LEU A 201 9.68 -15.42 -6.14
CA LEU A 201 10.91 -14.64 -5.91
C LEU A 201 11.14 -13.65 -7.07
N VAL A 202 11.28 -12.36 -6.75
CA VAL A 202 11.69 -11.34 -7.72
C VAL A 202 13.21 -11.16 -7.64
N THR A 203 13.94 -11.91 -8.48
CA THR A 203 15.41 -11.96 -8.46
C THR A 203 16.06 -10.73 -9.07
N GLN A 204 15.35 -9.97 -9.91
CA GLN A 204 15.81 -8.74 -10.55
C GLN A 204 14.70 -7.69 -10.54
N GLU A 205 15.07 -6.41 -10.46
CA GLU A 205 14.11 -5.33 -10.66
C GLU A 205 13.52 -5.42 -12.06
N HIS A 206 12.20 -5.45 -12.15
CA HIS A 206 11.51 -5.46 -13.43
C HIS A 206 10.27 -4.59 -13.38
N VAL A 207 9.89 -4.06 -14.55
CA VAL A 207 8.61 -3.39 -14.73
C VAL A 207 7.58 -4.44 -15.15
N ASP A 208 6.48 -4.56 -14.40
CA ASP A 208 5.34 -5.34 -14.89
C ASP A 208 4.64 -4.54 -16.01
N TRP A 209 5.10 -4.76 -17.24
CA TRP A 209 4.59 -4.06 -18.42
C TRP A 209 3.11 -4.32 -18.69
N VAL A 210 2.57 -5.46 -18.28
CA VAL A 210 1.15 -5.77 -18.47
C VAL A 210 0.31 -4.91 -17.54
N ILE A 211 0.76 -4.74 -16.30
CA ILE A 211 0.09 -3.90 -15.30
C ILE A 211 0.30 -2.40 -15.55
N THR A 212 1.43 -2.03 -16.15
CA THR A 212 1.77 -0.62 -16.33
C THR A 212 1.05 0.01 -17.54
N ARG A 213 0.61 -0.79 -18.53
CA ARG A 213 -0.02 -0.34 -19.79
C ARG A 213 -1.13 0.71 -19.60
N PRO A 214 -2.11 0.54 -18.70
CA PRO A 214 -3.17 1.54 -18.55
C PRO A 214 -2.67 2.88 -18.03
N TYR A 215 -1.70 2.86 -17.11
CA TYR A 215 -1.11 4.09 -16.60
C TYR A 215 -0.33 4.81 -17.70
N LEU A 216 0.40 4.08 -18.55
CA LEU A 216 1.09 4.65 -19.71
C LEU A 216 0.11 5.30 -20.69
N LEU A 217 -1.02 4.66 -20.98
CA LEU A 217 -2.06 5.25 -21.82
C LEU A 217 -2.55 6.59 -21.24
N LEU A 218 -2.83 6.64 -19.93
CA LEU A 218 -3.27 7.86 -19.25
C LEU A 218 -2.17 8.94 -19.22
N VAL A 219 -0.91 8.54 -19.06
CA VAL A 219 0.25 9.44 -19.15
C VAL A 219 0.36 10.04 -20.55
N ILE A 220 0.29 9.22 -21.60
CA ILE A 220 0.36 9.68 -23.00
C ILE A 220 -0.79 10.64 -23.31
N LEU A 221 -2.01 10.33 -22.84
CA LEU A 221 -3.17 11.19 -23.04
C LEU A 221 -3.02 12.54 -22.30
N ASN A 222 -2.50 12.53 -21.08
CA ASN A 222 -2.22 13.76 -20.34
C ASN A 222 -1.06 14.57 -20.94
N LEU A 223 -0.02 13.90 -21.47
CA LEU A 223 1.05 14.57 -22.23
C LEU A 223 0.53 15.22 -23.51
N ALA A 224 -0.36 14.56 -24.24
CA ALA A 224 -1.04 15.14 -25.40
C ALA A 224 -1.88 16.36 -24.98
N GLY A 225 -2.63 16.26 -23.89
CA GLY A 225 -3.38 17.38 -23.31
C GLY A 225 -2.48 18.55 -22.91
N LEU A 226 -1.34 18.28 -22.30
CA LEU A 226 -0.35 19.29 -21.94
C LEU A 226 0.18 20.01 -23.19
N GLY A 227 0.60 19.26 -24.20
CA GLY A 227 1.10 19.82 -25.46
C GLY A 227 0.05 20.69 -26.17
N PHE A 228 -1.18 20.20 -26.27
CA PHE A 228 -2.27 20.96 -26.91
C PHE A 228 -2.69 22.17 -26.06
N GLY A 229 -2.64 22.07 -24.73
CA GLY A 229 -2.90 23.20 -23.85
C GLY A 229 -1.85 24.30 -23.96
N VAL A 230 -0.56 23.95 -24.11
CA VAL A 230 0.49 24.92 -24.40
C VAL A 230 0.26 25.58 -25.76
N TRP A 231 -0.06 24.80 -26.80
CA TRP A 231 -0.41 25.36 -28.10
C TRP A 231 -1.60 26.33 -28.02
N ARG A 232 -2.67 25.93 -27.32
CA ARG A 232 -3.88 26.76 -27.14
C ARG A 232 -3.64 27.99 -26.28
N PHE A 233 -2.67 27.97 -25.37
CA PHE A 233 -2.27 29.16 -24.62
C PHE A 233 -1.71 30.26 -25.53
N PHE A 234 -0.99 29.89 -26.59
CA PHE A 234 -0.41 30.86 -27.54
C PHE A 234 -1.31 31.19 -28.73
N TYR A 235 -2.08 30.23 -29.23
CA TYR A 235 -2.86 30.35 -30.47
C TYR A 235 -4.38 30.31 -30.27
N GLY A 236 -4.85 30.10 -29.04
CA GLY A 236 -6.27 30.01 -28.72
C GLY A 236 -6.93 31.37 -28.44
N PRO A 237 -8.27 31.37 -28.27
CA PRO A 237 -9.02 32.58 -27.92
C PRO A 237 -8.57 33.17 -26.56
N ALA A 238 -8.42 34.49 -26.50
CA ALA A 238 -7.90 35.19 -25.32
C ALA A 238 -8.85 35.10 -24.10
N ASP A 239 -10.15 34.99 -24.35
CA ASP A 239 -11.21 34.80 -23.34
C ASP A 239 -11.12 33.44 -22.62
N GLU A 240 -10.51 32.44 -23.25
CA GLU A 240 -10.36 31.10 -22.69
C GLU A 240 -9.02 30.89 -21.98
N MET A 241 -8.11 31.86 -22.04
CA MET A 241 -6.74 31.71 -21.56
C MET A 241 -6.68 31.25 -20.09
N MET A 242 -7.55 31.80 -19.23
CA MET A 242 -7.61 31.39 -17.81
C MET A 242 -8.11 29.95 -17.64
N THR A 243 -9.05 29.49 -18.47
CA THR A 243 -9.54 28.11 -18.47
C THR A 243 -8.45 27.14 -18.93
N VAL A 244 -7.65 27.53 -19.92
CA VAL A 244 -6.47 26.78 -20.37
C VAL A 244 -5.45 26.67 -19.24
N VAL A 245 -5.13 27.77 -18.55
CA VAL A 245 -4.18 27.78 -17.42
C VAL A 245 -4.64 26.85 -16.29
N ILE A 246 -5.89 26.95 -15.85
CA ILE A 246 -6.42 26.06 -14.80
C ILE A 246 -6.37 24.59 -15.25
N SER A 247 -6.74 24.30 -16.50
CA SER A 247 -6.69 22.94 -17.05
C SER A 247 -5.26 22.40 -17.10
N LEU A 248 -4.28 23.22 -17.49
CA LEU A 248 -2.86 22.87 -17.49
C LEU A 248 -2.36 22.54 -16.08
N ILE A 249 -2.73 23.33 -15.07
CA ILE A 249 -2.40 23.05 -13.66
C ILE A 249 -2.94 21.68 -13.24
N TRP A 250 -4.20 21.37 -13.59
CA TRP A 250 -4.79 20.06 -13.32
C TRP A 250 -4.11 18.91 -14.07
N VAL A 251 -3.72 19.11 -15.33
CA VAL A 251 -2.96 18.10 -16.08
C VAL A 251 -1.60 17.85 -15.44
N ILE A 252 -0.89 18.88 -15.00
CA ILE A 252 0.40 18.74 -14.28
C ILE A 252 0.19 17.99 -12.96
N TYR A 253 -0.88 18.28 -12.24
CA TYR A 253 -1.26 17.54 -11.04
C TYR A 253 -1.52 16.05 -11.34
N ASN A 254 -2.34 15.76 -12.35
CA ASN A 254 -2.62 14.40 -12.81
C ASN A 254 -1.34 13.66 -13.22
N MET A 255 -0.44 14.33 -13.92
CA MET A 255 0.87 13.80 -14.30
C MET A 255 1.72 13.46 -13.07
N THR A 256 1.66 14.26 -12.00
CA THR A 256 2.38 13.93 -10.76
C THR A 256 1.88 12.61 -10.15
N ILE A 257 0.55 12.47 -10.03
CA ILE A 257 -0.07 11.28 -9.45
C ILE A 257 0.17 10.05 -10.33
N LEU A 258 0.04 10.17 -11.65
CA LEU A 258 0.33 9.10 -12.60
C LEU A 258 1.80 8.68 -12.57
N GLY A 259 2.73 9.64 -12.38
CA GLY A 259 4.14 9.34 -12.18
C GLY A 259 4.36 8.49 -10.93
N GLY A 260 3.64 8.78 -9.84
CA GLY A 260 3.67 7.98 -8.62
C GLY A 260 3.13 6.56 -8.84
N ALA A 261 2.04 6.42 -9.60
CA ALA A 261 1.48 5.12 -9.96
C ALA A 261 2.45 4.28 -10.81
N VAL A 262 3.16 4.91 -11.74
CA VAL A 262 4.26 4.28 -12.51
C VAL A 262 5.41 3.89 -11.59
N ALA A 263 5.81 4.76 -10.65
CA ALA A 263 6.91 4.48 -9.73
C ALA A 263 6.66 3.20 -8.92
N VAL A 264 5.42 3.00 -8.47
CA VAL A 264 4.99 1.80 -7.73
C VAL A 264 4.96 0.56 -8.63
N ALA A 265 4.79 0.71 -9.94
CA ALA A 265 4.81 -0.41 -10.89
C ALA A 265 6.22 -0.92 -11.23
N VAL A 266 7.26 -0.19 -10.84
CA VAL A 266 8.64 -0.68 -10.86
C VAL A 266 8.84 -1.54 -9.62
N GLU A 267 8.81 -2.86 -9.77
CA GLU A 267 8.98 -3.78 -8.64
C GLU A 267 10.44 -3.77 -8.20
N ALA A 268 10.66 -3.44 -6.92
CA ALA A 268 11.98 -3.48 -6.31
C ALA A 268 12.43 -4.94 -6.12
N LYS A 269 13.74 -5.18 -6.20
CA LYS A 269 14.33 -6.50 -6.05
C LYS A 269 14.05 -7.06 -4.65
N GLN A 270 13.26 -8.13 -4.56
CA GLN A 270 13.03 -8.85 -3.31
C GLN A 270 13.87 -10.13 -3.26
N VAL A 271 15.04 -10.03 -2.62
CA VAL A 271 16.00 -11.14 -2.49
C VAL A 271 15.60 -12.13 -1.41
N ARG A 272 14.78 -11.72 -0.43
CA ARG A 272 14.49 -12.51 0.77
C ARG A 272 13.15 -13.24 0.63
N GLN A 273 13.16 -14.56 0.91
CA GLN A 273 11.95 -15.39 0.94
C GLN A 273 11.05 -15.14 2.15
N SER A 274 11.63 -14.74 3.29
CA SER A 274 10.90 -14.49 4.53
C SER A 274 11.16 -13.08 5.03
N HIS A 275 10.08 -12.34 5.32
CA HIS A 275 10.18 -11.02 5.96
C HIS A 275 10.78 -11.16 7.36
N ARG A 276 11.62 -10.18 7.74
CA ARG A 276 12.22 -10.12 9.08
C ARG A 276 11.51 -9.06 9.91
N VAL A 277 11.24 -9.38 11.17
CA VAL A 277 10.68 -8.47 12.16
C VAL A 277 11.83 -7.95 13.01
N GLU A 278 11.97 -6.63 13.10
CA GLU A 278 12.96 -5.99 13.95
C GLU A 278 12.51 -6.05 15.41
N ILE A 279 13.44 -6.39 16.31
CA ILE A 279 13.19 -6.46 17.75
C ILE A 279 14.49 -6.19 18.50
N ALA A 280 14.41 -5.84 19.78
CA ALA A 280 15.58 -5.85 20.65
C ALA A 280 15.26 -6.71 21.87
N MET A 281 15.66 -7.99 21.85
CA MET A 281 15.45 -8.90 22.99
C MET A 281 16.75 -9.57 23.43
N PRO A 282 16.99 -9.72 24.74
CA PRO A 282 18.12 -10.49 25.25
C PRO A 282 18.05 -11.94 24.79
N ALA A 283 19.18 -12.47 24.35
CA ALA A 283 19.37 -13.86 23.96
C ALA A 283 20.77 -14.34 24.36
N ALA A 284 21.05 -15.61 24.18
CA ALA A 284 22.40 -16.14 24.26
C ALA A 284 22.65 -17.14 23.14
N VAL A 285 23.92 -17.32 22.80
CA VAL A 285 24.35 -18.35 21.85
C VAL A 285 25.26 -19.33 22.56
N ALA A 286 24.96 -20.62 22.42
CA ALA A 286 25.83 -21.70 22.84
C ALA A 286 26.62 -22.23 21.64
N ARG A 287 27.95 -22.29 21.77
CA ARG A 287 28.79 -22.99 20.80
C ARG A 287 28.87 -24.48 21.14
N ALA A 288 29.32 -25.28 20.17
CA ALA A 288 29.51 -26.72 20.36
C ALA A 288 30.55 -27.07 21.45
N ASP A 289 31.44 -26.13 21.78
CA ASP A 289 32.44 -26.25 22.85
C ASP A 289 31.85 -25.99 24.27
N GLY A 290 30.55 -25.67 24.36
CA GLY A 290 29.86 -25.40 25.62
C GLY A 290 29.93 -23.94 26.09
N HIS A 291 30.67 -23.06 25.41
CA HIS A 291 30.72 -21.65 25.78
C HIS A 291 29.41 -20.93 25.43
N LEU A 292 28.94 -20.12 26.38
CA LEU A 292 27.75 -19.29 26.25
C LEU A 292 28.13 -17.82 26.07
N PHE A 293 27.65 -17.23 24.98
CA PHE A 293 27.87 -15.83 24.68
C PHE A 293 26.56 -15.05 24.78
N PRO A 294 26.48 -14.01 25.64
CA PRO A 294 25.31 -13.15 25.69
C PRO A 294 25.22 -12.29 24.42
N CYS A 295 24.03 -12.21 23.86
CA CYS A 295 23.75 -11.41 22.66
C CYS A 295 22.37 -10.74 22.74
N THR A 296 22.10 -9.87 21.79
CA THR A 296 20.78 -9.26 21.60
C THR A 296 20.24 -9.71 20.26
N LEU A 297 19.05 -10.30 20.24
CA LEU A 297 18.32 -10.53 19.00
C LEU A 297 17.89 -9.18 18.44
N ARG A 298 18.28 -8.89 17.19
CA ARG A 298 17.98 -7.63 16.48
C ARG A 298 16.88 -7.77 15.45
N ASP A 299 16.77 -8.94 14.85
CA ASP A 299 15.71 -9.26 13.93
C ASP A 299 15.47 -10.77 13.91
N TYR A 300 14.27 -11.19 13.50
CA TYR A 300 13.95 -12.60 13.30
C TYR A 300 13.02 -12.81 12.11
N SER A 301 13.10 -13.99 11.51
CA SER A 301 12.13 -14.52 10.55
C SER A 301 11.92 -16.01 10.81
N ASP A 302 11.03 -16.61 10.02
CA ASP A 302 10.78 -18.05 10.09
C ASP A 302 12.02 -18.90 9.73
N GLY A 303 12.93 -18.35 8.92
CA GLY A 303 14.13 -19.05 8.45
C GLY A 303 15.42 -18.73 9.21
N GLY A 304 15.46 -17.70 10.04
CA GLY A 304 16.70 -17.28 10.68
C GLY A 304 16.57 -15.99 11.47
N VAL A 305 17.64 -15.64 12.18
CA VAL A 305 17.65 -14.45 13.04
C VAL A 305 18.92 -13.62 12.83
N GLY A 306 18.83 -12.33 13.15
CA GLY A 306 19.95 -11.42 13.27
C GLY A 306 20.25 -11.21 14.75
N ILE A 307 21.50 -11.42 15.15
CA ILE A 307 21.96 -11.22 16.52
C ILE A 307 23.10 -10.20 16.54
N GLU A 308 23.14 -9.41 17.60
CA GLU A 308 24.25 -8.55 17.93
C GLU A 308 24.97 -9.12 19.15
N MET A 309 26.23 -9.50 18.95
CA MET A 309 27.11 -10.02 19.97
C MET A 309 27.67 -8.89 20.82
N ARG A 310 27.77 -9.10 22.14
CA ARG A 310 28.40 -8.13 23.05
C ARG A 310 29.89 -7.96 22.78
N VAL A 311 30.56 -9.08 22.48
CA VAL A 311 31.98 -9.15 22.12
C VAL A 311 32.08 -9.47 20.63
N PRO A 312 32.82 -8.69 19.83
CA PRO A 312 32.98 -8.94 18.40
C PRO A 312 33.75 -10.23 18.13
N ASP A 313 33.57 -10.76 16.91
CA ASP A 313 34.40 -11.82 16.30
C ASP A 313 34.49 -13.14 17.09
N GLN A 314 33.47 -13.47 17.88
CA GLN A 314 33.38 -14.73 18.64
C GLN A 314 32.82 -15.91 17.82
N LEU A 315 32.21 -15.63 16.67
CA LEU A 315 31.54 -16.61 15.82
C LEU A 315 32.05 -16.49 14.39
N GLN A 316 32.36 -17.63 13.76
CA GLN A 316 32.81 -17.69 12.36
C GLN A 316 31.68 -18.18 11.45
N GLU A 317 31.79 -17.87 10.16
CA GLU A 317 30.84 -18.41 9.18
C GLU A 317 30.86 -19.94 9.19
N HIS A 318 29.68 -20.55 9.06
CA HIS A 318 29.44 -21.99 9.14
C HIS A 318 29.53 -22.63 10.52
N ASP A 319 29.79 -21.86 11.58
CA ASP A 319 29.72 -22.38 12.96
C ASP A 319 28.32 -22.93 13.27
N GLN A 320 28.29 -24.13 13.85
CA GLN A 320 27.08 -24.74 14.42
C GLN A 320 26.90 -24.24 15.84
N ILE A 321 25.75 -23.63 16.10
CA ILE A 321 25.46 -22.99 17.39
C ILE A 321 24.02 -23.30 17.82
N ALA A 322 23.74 -23.14 19.10
CA ALA A 322 22.37 -23.17 19.61
C ALA A 322 21.97 -21.79 20.10
N LEU A 323 20.91 -21.23 19.51
CA LEU A 323 20.30 -19.99 19.95
C LEU A 323 19.41 -20.28 21.17
N LEU A 324 19.70 -19.62 22.28
CA LEU A 324 18.95 -19.72 23.51
C LEU A 324 18.02 -18.52 23.65
N LEU A 325 16.71 -18.78 23.67
CA LEU A 325 15.68 -17.77 23.92
C LEU A 325 14.91 -18.11 25.19
N LYS A 326 14.40 -17.08 25.87
CA LYS A 326 13.59 -17.24 27.08
C LYS A 326 12.14 -16.85 26.83
N ARG A 327 11.22 -17.62 27.41
CA ARG A 327 9.80 -17.29 27.51
C ARG A 327 9.33 -17.51 28.94
N GLY A 328 9.09 -16.41 29.65
CA GLY A 328 8.83 -16.45 31.09
C GLY A 328 10.04 -17.03 31.83
N GLN A 329 9.82 -18.11 32.57
CA GLN A 329 10.87 -18.83 33.31
C GLN A 329 11.48 -20.00 32.53
N GLN A 330 11.01 -20.27 31.32
CA GLN A 330 11.49 -21.39 30.49
C GLN A 330 12.53 -20.92 29.48
N GLU A 331 13.58 -21.71 29.32
CA GLU A 331 14.62 -21.52 28.31
C GLU A 331 14.45 -22.56 27.19
N PHE A 332 14.61 -22.11 25.96
CA PHE A 332 14.48 -22.92 24.75
C PHE A 332 15.74 -22.80 23.92
N SER A 333 16.15 -23.91 23.32
CA SER A 333 17.36 -24.03 22.52
C SER A 333 17.02 -24.38 21.08
N PHE A 334 17.52 -23.58 20.13
CA PHE A 334 17.26 -23.72 18.71
C PHE A 334 18.56 -23.91 17.94
N PRO A 335 18.76 -25.06 17.26
CA PRO A 335 19.95 -25.29 16.47
C PRO A 335 20.00 -24.34 15.26
N CYS A 336 21.13 -23.65 15.10
CA CYS A 336 21.36 -22.66 14.06
C CYS A 336 22.75 -22.83 13.43
N VAL A 337 22.90 -22.31 12.21
CA VAL A 337 24.19 -22.19 11.53
C VAL A 337 24.49 -20.73 11.27
N VAL A 338 25.70 -20.28 11.58
CA VAL A 338 26.15 -18.93 11.25
C VAL A 338 26.28 -18.80 9.72
N THR A 339 25.59 -17.82 9.14
CA THR A 339 25.62 -17.55 7.70
C THR A 339 26.45 -16.34 7.32
N ARG A 340 26.61 -15.40 8.25
CA ARG A 340 27.41 -14.19 8.06
C ARG A 340 27.88 -13.69 9.43
N SER A 341 29.10 -13.21 9.52
CA SER A 341 29.65 -12.61 10.74
C SER A 341 30.44 -11.35 10.37
N HIS A 342 30.06 -10.20 10.92
CA HIS A 342 30.75 -8.95 10.69
C HIS A 342 30.83 -8.12 11.98
N GLY A 343 31.99 -8.14 12.62
CA GLY A 343 32.24 -7.47 13.89
C GLY A 343 31.29 -7.99 14.98
N ARG A 344 30.32 -7.17 15.38
CA ARG A 344 29.29 -7.54 16.36
C ARG A 344 28.02 -8.13 15.75
N SER A 345 27.78 -7.90 14.46
CA SER A 345 26.55 -8.33 13.80
C SER A 345 26.72 -9.72 13.20
N VAL A 346 25.89 -10.66 13.62
CA VAL A 346 25.93 -12.05 13.14
C VAL A 346 24.54 -12.42 12.61
N GLY A 347 24.50 -12.96 11.40
CA GLY A 347 23.29 -13.54 10.83
C GLY A 347 23.35 -15.05 10.96
N VAL A 348 22.29 -15.65 11.51
CA VAL A 348 22.21 -17.08 11.74
C VAL A 348 20.95 -17.63 11.09
N ARG A 349 21.04 -18.83 10.54
CA ARG A 349 19.94 -19.55 9.90
C ARG A 349 19.51 -20.70 10.80
N LEU A 350 18.20 -20.85 10.99
CA LEU A 350 17.65 -21.96 11.75
C LEU A 350 17.89 -23.26 10.96
N VAL A 351 18.37 -24.29 11.64
CA VAL A 351 18.37 -25.64 11.10
C VAL A 351 16.92 -26.13 11.05
N LYS A 352 16.62 -27.16 10.26
CA LYS A 352 15.29 -27.76 10.19
C LYS A 352 14.81 -28.15 11.60
N LEU A 353 13.87 -27.38 12.13
CA LEU A 353 13.30 -27.60 13.46
C LEU A 353 12.26 -28.73 13.41
N SER A 354 12.16 -29.48 14.51
CA SER A 354 10.98 -30.33 14.75
C SER A 354 9.72 -29.47 14.93
N THR A 355 8.53 -30.04 14.74
CA THR A 355 7.27 -29.33 14.94
C THR A 355 7.18 -28.68 16.33
N ARG A 356 7.67 -29.37 17.37
CA ARG A 356 7.66 -28.83 18.73
C ARG A 356 8.61 -27.63 18.89
N GLN A 357 9.85 -27.77 18.42
CA GLN A 357 10.81 -26.65 18.43
C GLN A 357 10.31 -25.47 17.60
N HIS A 358 9.64 -25.72 16.48
CA HIS A 358 9.05 -24.66 15.69
C HIS A 358 7.94 -23.93 16.46
N ILE A 359 7.02 -24.65 17.12
CA ILE A 359 6.00 -24.04 17.99
C ILE A 359 6.66 -23.21 19.10
N ASP A 360 7.67 -23.75 19.77
CA ASP A 360 8.37 -23.05 20.84
C ASP A 360 9.11 -21.79 20.31
N PHE A 361 9.70 -21.86 19.11
CA PHE A 361 10.32 -20.71 18.45
C PHE A 361 9.30 -19.61 18.13
N ILE A 362 8.16 -19.97 17.53
CA ILE A 362 7.05 -19.05 17.25
C ILE A 362 6.55 -18.40 18.55
N GLN A 363 6.45 -19.18 19.64
CA GLN A 363 6.01 -18.65 20.93
C GLN A 363 7.04 -17.74 21.62
N CYS A 364 8.33 -17.95 21.35
CA CYS A 364 9.41 -17.06 21.80
C CYS A 364 9.53 -15.79 20.95
N THR A 365 8.94 -15.74 19.76
CA THR A 365 9.09 -14.65 18.78
C THR A 365 7.74 -14.03 18.40
N PHE A 366 7.07 -14.56 17.37
CA PHE A 366 5.84 -14.00 16.78
C PHE A 366 4.67 -13.90 17.76
N ALA A 367 4.55 -14.83 18.72
CA ALA A 367 3.41 -14.87 19.65
C ALA A 367 3.55 -13.94 20.86
N ARG A 368 4.48 -12.98 20.83
CA ARG A 368 4.64 -12.00 21.90
C ARG A 368 3.87 -10.72 21.61
N ALA A 369 3.07 -10.28 22.57
CA ALA A 369 2.28 -9.06 22.43
C ALA A 369 3.14 -7.78 22.39
N ASP A 370 4.28 -7.76 23.09
CA ASP A 370 5.18 -6.60 23.17
C ASP A 370 5.78 -6.21 21.81
N THR A 371 6.06 -7.22 20.97
CA THR A 371 6.58 -7.04 19.61
C THR A 371 5.63 -6.18 18.77
N TRP A 372 4.32 -6.39 18.91
CA TRP A 372 3.32 -5.76 18.04
C TRP A 372 2.65 -4.53 18.68
N ALA A 373 2.63 -4.45 20.01
CA ALA A 373 2.05 -3.31 20.73
C ALA A 373 2.87 -2.03 20.53
N LEU A 374 4.19 -2.11 20.65
CA LEU A 374 5.10 -0.95 20.57
C LEU A 374 5.23 -0.39 19.14
N TRP A 375 4.93 -1.20 18.12
CA TRP A 375 5.02 -0.78 16.72
C TRP A 375 4.06 0.38 16.37
N GLN A 376 2.93 0.49 17.08
CA GLN A 376 1.93 1.54 16.81
C GLN A 376 2.35 2.95 17.28
N ASP A 377 3.30 3.05 18.21
CA ASP A 377 3.72 4.32 18.80
C ASP A 377 4.77 5.07 17.95
N GLY A 378 5.28 4.42 16.90
CA GLY A 378 6.36 4.95 16.05
C GLY A 378 5.90 5.70 14.78
N PHE A 379 4.60 5.85 14.51
CA PHE A 379 4.15 6.50 13.27
C PHE A 379 4.40 8.01 13.29
N PRO A 380 5.14 8.56 12.31
CA PRO A 380 5.27 10.00 12.20
C PRO A 380 3.90 10.62 11.87
N GLU A 381 3.54 11.69 12.58
CA GLU A 381 2.30 12.43 12.27
C GLU A 381 2.38 13.09 10.89
N ASP A 382 1.27 13.07 10.15
CA ASP A 382 1.18 13.67 8.82
C ASP A 382 1.51 15.18 8.83
N ARG A 383 2.29 15.57 7.83
CA ARG A 383 2.62 16.96 7.53
C ARG A 383 2.26 17.21 6.08
N PRO A 384 1.12 17.86 5.79
CA PRO A 384 0.59 17.93 4.42
C PRO A 384 1.57 18.49 3.39
N VAL A 385 2.38 19.48 3.77
CA VAL A 385 3.37 20.10 2.89
C VAL A 385 4.54 19.15 2.58
N ASP A 386 5.04 18.44 3.59
CA ASP A 386 6.10 17.44 3.42
C ASP A 386 5.60 16.28 2.55
N SER A 387 4.38 15.79 2.82
CA SER A 387 3.73 14.72 2.04
C SER A 387 3.50 15.14 0.57
N LEU A 388 3.11 16.39 0.30
CA LEU A 388 2.99 16.90 -1.06
C LEU A 388 4.34 16.91 -1.78
N ARG A 389 5.41 17.33 -1.10
CA ARG A 389 6.77 17.32 -1.63
C ARG A 389 7.24 15.90 -1.94
N ASP A 390 6.96 14.95 -1.06
CA ASP A 390 7.31 13.53 -1.27
C ASP A 390 6.56 12.93 -2.46
N VAL A 391 5.26 13.23 -2.62
CA VAL A 391 4.46 12.81 -3.78
C VAL A 391 4.98 13.42 -5.08
N LEU A 392 5.34 14.70 -5.09
CA LEU A 392 5.96 15.36 -6.25
C LEU A 392 7.29 14.71 -6.64
N MET A 393 8.15 14.45 -5.65
CA MET A 393 9.41 13.75 -5.89
C MET A 393 9.17 12.34 -6.42
N LEU A 394 8.28 11.57 -5.79
CA LEU A 394 7.95 10.21 -6.22
C LEU A 394 7.43 10.19 -7.66
N GLY A 395 6.55 11.13 -8.01
CA GLY A 395 6.03 11.32 -9.36
C GLY A 395 7.15 11.49 -10.39
N PHE A 396 8.10 12.39 -10.10
CA PHE A 396 9.25 12.62 -10.96
C PHE A 396 10.17 11.40 -11.08
N HIS A 397 10.49 10.74 -9.95
CA HIS A 397 11.32 9.55 -9.93
C HIS A 397 10.67 8.39 -10.71
N GLY A 398 9.34 8.27 -10.69
CA GLY A 398 8.61 7.27 -11.46
C GLY A 398 8.85 7.38 -12.96
N TYR A 399 8.77 8.60 -13.50
CA TYR A 399 9.06 8.85 -14.92
C TYR A 399 10.53 8.56 -15.27
N ARG A 400 11.47 8.95 -14.41
CA ARG A 400 12.90 8.67 -14.62
C ARG A 400 13.20 7.18 -14.63
N ARG A 401 12.73 6.43 -13.61
CA ARG A 401 12.92 4.98 -13.55
C ARG A 401 12.30 4.29 -14.77
N MET A 402 11.10 4.70 -15.17
CA MET A 402 10.47 4.17 -16.38
C MET A 402 11.32 4.44 -17.64
N ALA A 403 11.90 5.63 -17.76
CA ALA A 403 12.79 5.98 -18.87
C ALA A 403 14.04 5.10 -18.92
N ASP A 404 14.60 4.73 -17.76
CA ASP A 404 15.76 3.83 -17.66
C ASP A 404 15.46 2.41 -18.17
N TYR A 405 14.22 1.94 -17.97
CA TYR A 405 13.74 0.63 -18.43
C TYR A 405 13.09 0.64 -19.82
N ALA A 406 12.99 1.81 -20.49
CA ALA A 406 12.36 1.93 -21.82
C ALA A 406 13.21 1.30 -22.94
N PRO A 407 12.59 0.85 -24.06
CA PRO A 407 13.31 0.33 -25.23
C PRO A 407 14.35 1.34 -25.78
N PRO A 408 15.47 0.88 -26.39
CA PRO A 408 16.64 1.72 -26.72
C PRO A 408 16.32 2.96 -27.57
N THR A 409 15.33 2.85 -28.46
CA THR A 409 14.85 3.95 -29.33
C THR A 409 14.12 5.05 -28.56
N MET A 410 13.31 4.70 -27.55
CA MET A 410 12.59 5.67 -26.71
C MET A 410 13.45 6.18 -25.55
N ARG A 411 14.40 5.38 -25.07
CA ARG A 411 15.27 5.71 -23.93
C ARG A 411 16.00 7.04 -24.13
N LYS A 412 16.59 7.29 -25.30
CA LYS A 412 17.33 8.54 -25.57
C LYS A 412 16.46 9.79 -25.43
N ILE A 413 15.22 9.74 -25.91
CA ILE A 413 14.27 10.87 -25.87
C ILE A 413 13.77 11.09 -24.44
N LEU A 414 13.37 10.01 -23.76
CA LEU A 414 12.83 10.06 -22.40
C LEU A 414 13.89 10.46 -21.37
N VAL A 415 15.12 9.95 -21.50
CA VAL A 415 16.25 10.36 -20.64
C VAL A 415 16.62 11.82 -20.88
N GLY A 416 16.58 12.30 -22.13
CA GLY A 416 16.82 13.72 -22.44
C GLY A 416 15.79 14.65 -21.79
N LEU A 417 14.50 14.33 -21.91
CA LEU A 417 13.40 15.11 -21.31
C LEU A 417 13.46 15.09 -19.78
N THR A 418 13.68 13.93 -19.17
CA THR A 418 13.80 13.82 -17.71
C THR A 418 15.06 14.51 -17.18
N SER A 419 16.18 14.49 -17.91
CA SER A 419 17.40 15.22 -17.53
C SER A 419 17.20 16.72 -17.58
N LEU A 420 16.53 17.24 -18.62
CA LEU A 420 16.17 18.66 -18.71
C LEU A 420 15.27 19.10 -17.55
N ALA A 421 14.27 18.30 -17.22
CA ALA A 421 13.40 18.58 -16.09
C ALA A 421 14.16 18.51 -14.74
N THR A 422 15.11 17.58 -14.58
CA THR A 422 15.97 17.50 -13.39
C THR A 422 16.85 18.75 -13.26
N TRP A 423 17.38 19.22 -14.39
CA TRP A 423 18.18 20.44 -14.46
C TRP A 423 17.34 21.67 -14.05
N ILE A 424 16.10 21.80 -14.55
CA ILE A 424 15.18 22.87 -14.14
C ILE A 424 14.86 22.79 -12.63
N LEU A 425 14.58 21.59 -12.12
CA LEU A 425 14.28 21.37 -10.70
C LEU A 425 15.49 21.64 -9.79
N SER A 426 16.73 21.56 -10.31
CA SER A 426 17.93 21.86 -9.53
C SER A 426 18.04 23.33 -9.08
N PHE A 427 17.30 24.23 -9.75
CA PHE A 427 17.20 25.65 -9.35
C PHE A 427 16.23 25.89 -8.19
N ILE A 428 15.51 24.87 -7.71
CA ILE A 428 14.66 25.00 -6.53
C ILE A 428 15.56 25.09 -5.27
N PRO A 429 15.42 26.14 -4.44
CA PRO A 429 16.24 26.32 -3.26
C PRO A 429 16.05 25.14 -2.29
N HIS A 430 17.16 24.52 -1.90
CA HIS A 430 17.16 23.44 -0.92
C HIS A 430 17.19 24.05 0.49
N GLY A 431 16.22 23.68 1.33
CA GLY A 431 16.23 24.09 2.74
C GLY A 431 17.46 23.53 3.44
N VAL A 432 18.28 24.41 4.04
CA VAL A 432 19.42 24.04 4.88
C VAL A 432 18.87 23.47 6.19
N GLY A 433 18.62 22.16 6.24
CA GLY A 433 18.05 21.53 7.41
C GLY A 433 17.98 20.01 7.33
N ARG A 434 18.84 19.38 8.12
CA ARG A 434 18.98 17.94 8.45
C ARG A 434 19.79 17.13 7.44
N GLY A 435 21.04 16.84 7.85
CA GLY A 435 21.87 15.82 7.22
C GLY A 435 21.12 14.50 7.15
N ARG A 436 20.78 14.08 5.93
CA ARG A 436 20.65 12.67 5.62
C ARG A 436 22.03 12.06 5.87
N ALA A 437 22.10 11.03 6.71
CA ALA A 437 23.26 10.14 6.71
C ALA A 437 23.51 9.69 5.25
N PRO A 438 24.76 9.70 4.77
CA PRO A 438 25.06 9.34 3.39
C PRO A 438 24.60 7.90 3.16
N THR A 439 23.60 7.72 2.30
CA THR A 439 23.33 6.44 1.66
C THR A 439 24.60 6.05 0.93
N ALA A 440 25.21 4.93 1.34
CA ALA A 440 26.38 4.37 0.71
C ALA A 440 26.15 4.24 -0.81
N PRO A 441 27.18 4.49 -1.65
CA PRO A 441 27.04 4.35 -3.08
C PRO A 441 26.72 2.88 -3.42
N GLU A 442 25.57 2.65 -4.05
CA GLU A 442 25.29 1.40 -4.76
C GLU A 442 26.31 1.29 -5.89
N THR A 443 27.39 0.57 -5.61
CA THR A 443 28.33 0.13 -6.65
C THR A 443 27.61 -0.87 -7.54
N VAL A 444 27.39 -0.46 -8.78
CA VAL A 444 27.08 -1.31 -9.91
C VAL A 444 28.19 -2.35 -10.05
N ALA A 445 27.85 -3.61 -9.83
CA ALA A 445 28.49 -4.79 -10.39
C ALA A 445 27.42 -5.87 -10.59
#